data_AF-A0A3B8U6Y7-F1
#
_entry.id   AF-A0A3B8U6Y7-F1
#
_cell.length_a   1.000
_cell.length_b   1.000
_cell.length_c   1.000
_cell.angle_alpha   90.00
_cell.angle_beta   90.00
_cell.angle_gamma   90.00
#
_symmetry.space_group_name_H-M   'P 1'
#
loop_
_entity.id
_entity.type
_entity.pdbx_description
1 polymer ?
#
loop_
_entity_poly.entity_id
_entity_poly.type
_entity_poly.pdbx_seq_one_letter_code
_entity_poly.pdbx_strand_id
1 'polypeptide(L)'
;MKNLFFFLFLSFYSLGFASTLQQHQINPQALRELVAVLNIPDEADLIEETQKRWLRKPNQERWEMAELSLDQREFVLDWAAEQNILADMKPSEMLYDKALILGATTGHMQLRLNFLMQHCVEGVRFHEVVCLSGERPLDHKVDQLVERCN
;
A
#
# COMPACT_ATOMS: atom_id res chain seq x y z
N MET A 1 -46.45 -10.99 24.36
CA MET A 1 -45.24 -11.77 23.97
C MET A 1 -45.15 -11.96 22.44
N LYS A 2 -45.21 -10.89 21.64
CA LYS A 2 -45.00 -10.95 20.18
C LYS A 2 -43.99 -9.92 19.66
N ASN A 3 -43.63 -8.92 20.47
CA ASN A 3 -42.73 -7.84 20.07
C ASN A 3 -41.29 -8.01 20.57
N LEU A 4 -41.00 -9.06 21.35
CA LEU A 4 -39.66 -9.30 21.90
C LEU A 4 -38.76 -10.09 20.93
N PHE A 5 -39.34 -10.81 19.97
CA PHE A 5 -38.60 -11.60 18.98
C PHE A 5 -38.06 -10.77 17.81
N PHE A 6 -38.64 -9.60 17.54
CA PHE A 6 -38.23 -8.75 16.42
C PHE A 6 -36.93 -7.99 16.71
N PHE A 7 -36.66 -7.67 17.98
CA PHE A 7 -35.44 -6.97 18.38
C PHE A 7 -34.19 -7.87 18.38
N LEU A 8 -34.35 -9.19 18.57
CA LEU A 8 -33.23 -10.15 18.50
C LEU A 8 -32.76 -10.43 17.07
N PHE A 9 -33.60 -10.18 16.06
CA PHE A 9 -33.22 -10.34 14.65
C PHE A 9 -32.46 -9.12 14.10
N LEU A 10 -32.70 -7.92 14.63
CA LEU A 10 -31.99 -6.71 14.19
C LEU A 10 -30.56 -6.59 14.75
N SER A 11 -30.24 -7.24 15.87
CA SER A 11 -28.90 -7.19 16.46
C SER A 11 -27.89 -8.16 15.84
N PHE A 12 -28.33 -9.06 14.94
CA PHE A 12 -27.43 -10.01 14.27
C PHE A 12 -26.84 -9.48 12.95
N TYR A 13 -27.39 -8.41 12.37
CA TYR A 13 -26.92 -7.86 11.10
C TYR A 13 -25.81 -6.80 11.24
N SER A 14 -25.47 -6.36 12.46
CA SER A 14 -24.45 -5.33 12.68
C SER A 14 -23.02 -5.86 12.84
N LEU A 15 -22.76 -7.15 12.62
CA LEU A 15 -21.42 -7.75 12.74
C LEU A 15 -20.64 -7.85 11.41
N GLY A 16 -21.16 -7.29 10.31
CA GLY A 16 -20.62 -7.49 8.97
C GLY A 16 -19.66 -6.43 8.41
N PHE A 17 -19.21 -5.44 9.19
CA PHE A 17 -18.38 -4.36 8.64
C PHE A 17 -17.23 -4.00 9.57
N ALA A 18 -16.11 -4.73 9.42
CA ALA A 18 -14.74 -4.22 9.54
C ALA A 18 -13.77 -5.40 9.71
N SER A 19 -13.33 -6.05 8.62
CA SER A 19 -12.22 -7.01 8.76
C SER A 19 -11.46 -7.27 7.45
N THR A 20 -11.08 -6.23 6.72
CA THR A 20 -10.14 -6.40 5.59
C THR A 20 -9.00 -5.40 5.57
N LEU A 21 -9.06 -4.30 6.33
CA LEU A 21 -7.86 -3.52 6.65
C LEU A 21 -7.07 -4.21 7.77
N GLN A 22 -6.57 -5.39 7.40
CA GLN A 22 -5.24 -5.87 7.74
C GLN A 22 -4.96 -6.15 9.22
N GLN A 23 -5.49 -7.29 9.71
CA GLN A 23 -4.85 -8.04 10.79
C GLN A 23 -3.66 -8.86 10.25
N HIS A 24 -2.83 -8.25 9.39
CA HIS A 24 -1.60 -8.91 8.92
C HIS A 24 -0.54 -8.76 10.00
N GLN A 25 -0.20 -9.86 10.66
CA GLN A 25 0.89 -9.90 11.64
C GLN A 25 2.16 -10.35 10.94
N ILE A 26 3.15 -9.46 10.88
CA ILE A 26 4.49 -9.80 10.37
C ILE A 26 5.11 -10.83 11.32
N ASN A 27 5.69 -11.89 10.77
CA ASN A 27 6.37 -12.90 11.55
C ASN A 27 7.53 -12.26 12.34
N PRO A 28 7.61 -12.41 13.69
CA PRO A 28 8.69 -11.82 14.47
C PRO A 28 10.10 -12.24 14.05
N GLN A 29 10.26 -13.43 13.48
CA GLN A 29 11.53 -13.89 12.92
C GLN A 29 11.87 -13.15 11.63
N ALA A 30 10.89 -12.98 10.73
CA ALA A 30 11.07 -12.18 9.52
C ALA A 30 11.43 -10.73 9.87
N LEU A 31 10.81 -10.16 10.91
CA LEU A 31 11.17 -8.82 11.40
C LEU A 31 12.63 -8.78 11.89
N ARG A 32 13.09 -9.78 12.64
CA ARG A 32 14.50 -9.89 13.07
C ARG A 32 15.48 -9.94 11.89
N GLU A 33 15.15 -10.70 10.86
CA GLU A 33 15.97 -10.80 9.64
C GLU A 33 16.07 -9.46 8.91
N LEU A 34 14.94 -8.74 8.79
CA LEU A 34 14.91 -7.41 8.20
C LEU A 34 15.81 -6.42 8.95
N VAL A 35 15.66 -6.33 10.27
CA VAL A 35 16.40 -5.35 11.07
C VAL A 35 17.90 -5.66 11.09
N ALA A 36 18.28 -6.95 11.07
CA ALA A 36 19.67 -7.38 10.96
C ALA A 36 20.30 -6.94 9.62
N VAL A 37 19.63 -7.16 8.48
CA VAL A 37 20.13 -6.72 7.15
C VAL A 37 20.23 -5.19 7.06
N LEU A 38 19.33 -4.48 7.75
CA LEU A 38 19.34 -3.02 7.83
C LEU A 38 20.27 -2.47 8.92
N ASN A 39 21.12 -3.33 9.51
CA ASN A 39 22.12 -3.00 10.53
C ASN A 39 21.53 -2.33 11.78
N ILE A 40 20.27 -2.61 12.12
CA ILE A 40 19.64 -2.17 13.37
C ILE A 40 20.04 -3.16 14.47
N PRO A 41 20.63 -2.70 15.59
CA PRO A 41 21.06 -3.59 16.66
C PRO A 41 19.88 -4.36 17.29
N ASP A 42 20.09 -5.63 17.60
CA ASP A 42 19.05 -6.52 18.15
C ASP A 42 18.55 -6.07 19.53
N GLU A 43 19.45 -5.50 20.34
CA GLU A 43 19.15 -4.99 21.68
C GLU A 43 18.59 -3.55 21.70
N ALA A 44 18.53 -2.87 20.55
CA ALA A 44 18.03 -1.51 20.49
C ALA A 44 16.50 -1.45 20.53
N ASP A 45 15.96 -0.32 20.98
CA ASP A 45 14.55 -0.02 20.79
C ASP A 45 14.29 0.14 19.27
N LEU A 46 13.61 -0.85 18.70
CA LEU A 46 13.31 -0.89 17.27
C LEU A 46 12.50 0.34 16.82
N ILE A 47 11.58 0.84 17.65
CA ILE A 47 10.76 2.00 17.28
C ILE A 47 11.65 3.23 17.23
N GLU A 48 12.48 3.44 18.25
CA GLU A 48 13.40 4.58 18.29
C GLU A 48 14.39 4.56 17.12
N GLU A 49 15.03 3.42 16.87
CA GLU A 49 16.05 3.32 15.82
C GLU A 49 15.45 3.42 14.41
N THR A 50 14.28 2.82 14.16
CA THR A 50 13.61 2.99 12.86
C THR A 50 13.12 4.41 12.64
N GLN A 51 12.60 5.10 13.67
CA GLN A 51 12.23 6.51 13.54
C GLN A 51 13.44 7.40 13.24
N LYS A 52 14.56 7.15 13.90
CA LYS A 52 15.82 7.89 13.70
C LYS A 52 16.44 7.69 12.32
N ARG A 53 16.32 6.48 11.76
CA ARG A 53 17.00 6.09 10.51
C ARG A 53 16.12 6.20 9.27
N TRP A 54 14.83 5.87 9.38
CA TRP A 54 13.93 5.76 8.22
C TRP A 54 13.06 6.99 8.01
N LEU A 55 12.93 7.87 9.02
CA LEU A 55 12.20 9.12 8.84
C LEU A 55 13.11 10.23 8.33
N ARG A 56 12.53 11.03 7.43
CA ARG A 56 13.12 12.25 6.92
C ARG A 56 13.34 13.24 8.06
N LYS A 57 14.55 13.80 8.17
CA LYS A 57 14.86 14.83 9.16
C LYS A 57 14.19 16.17 8.80
N PRO A 58 14.00 17.09 9.76
CA PRO A 58 13.53 18.44 9.45
C PRO A 58 14.41 19.10 8.37
N ASN A 59 13.77 19.76 7.41
CA ASN A 59 14.42 20.44 6.27
C ASN A 59 15.22 19.55 5.31
N GLN A 60 15.11 18.22 5.43
CA GLN A 60 15.65 17.28 4.45
C GLN A 60 14.55 16.92 3.46
N GLU A 61 14.81 16.87 2.16
CA GLU A 61 13.87 16.37 1.15
C GLU A 61 13.99 14.85 0.98
N ARG A 62 12.96 14.20 0.42
CA ARG A 62 12.95 12.72 0.27
C ARG A 62 14.14 12.20 -0.56
N TRP A 63 14.50 12.93 -1.62
CA TRP A 63 15.60 12.57 -2.51
C TRP A 63 17.00 12.82 -1.89
N GLU A 64 17.07 13.46 -0.73
CA GLU A 64 18.30 13.67 0.04
C GLU A 64 18.49 12.61 1.14
N MET A 65 17.56 11.68 1.28
CA MET A 65 17.69 10.58 2.22
C MET A 65 18.73 9.58 1.70
N ALA A 66 19.52 9.00 2.61
CA ALA A 66 20.48 7.96 2.24
C ALA A 66 19.72 6.76 1.65
N GLU A 67 20.11 6.36 0.46
CA GLU A 67 19.58 5.15 -0.16
C GLU A 67 20.22 3.91 0.47
N LEU A 68 19.47 2.81 0.45
CA LEU A 68 20.00 1.50 0.78
C LEU A 68 21.02 1.08 -0.29
N SER A 69 21.95 0.19 0.06
CA SER A 69 22.73 -0.49 -0.98
C SER A 69 21.81 -1.29 -1.90
N LEU A 70 22.27 -1.64 -3.10
CA LEU A 70 21.49 -2.46 -4.05
C LEU A 70 21.06 -3.78 -3.39
N ASP A 71 21.98 -4.49 -2.74
CA ASP A 71 21.70 -5.75 -2.04
C ASP A 71 20.66 -5.59 -0.93
N GLN A 72 20.75 -4.52 -0.14
CA GLN A 72 19.77 -4.23 0.91
C GLN A 72 18.40 -3.90 0.33
N ARG A 73 18.36 -3.16 -0.78
CA ARG A 73 17.12 -2.81 -1.47
C ARG A 73 16.44 -4.06 -2.04
N GLU A 74 17.18 -4.91 -2.76
CA GLU A 74 16.66 -6.16 -3.30
C GLU A 74 16.11 -7.04 -2.18
N PHE A 75 16.89 -7.22 -1.10
CA PHE A 75 16.44 -7.97 0.07
C PHE A 75 15.14 -7.41 0.67
N VAL A 76 15.02 -6.09 0.86
CA VAL A 76 13.82 -5.47 1.44
C VAL A 76 12.60 -5.69 0.56
N LEU A 77 12.75 -5.62 -0.77
CA LEU A 77 11.65 -5.83 -1.71
C LEU A 77 11.18 -7.28 -1.70
N ASP A 78 12.12 -8.24 -1.74
CA ASP A 78 11.82 -9.67 -1.67
C ASP A 78 11.17 -10.03 -0.33
N TRP A 79 11.76 -9.56 0.77
CA TRP A 79 11.20 -9.71 2.12
C TRP A 79 9.78 -9.15 2.21
N ALA A 80 9.53 -7.95 1.66
CA ALA A 80 8.21 -7.33 1.70
C ALA A 80 7.18 -8.11 0.86
N ALA A 81 7.60 -8.71 -0.25
CA ALA A 81 6.75 -9.59 -1.05
C ALA A 81 6.42 -10.89 -0.29
N GLU A 82 7.40 -11.54 0.34
CA GLU A 82 7.22 -12.75 1.17
C GLU A 82 6.29 -12.51 2.36
N GLN A 83 6.40 -11.32 2.98
CA GLN A 83 5.51 -10.90 4.05
C GLN A 83 4.16 -10.37 3.54
N ASN A 84 3.82 -10.50 2.25
CA ASN A 84 2.56 -10.03 1.66
C ASN A 84 2.26 -8.53 1.92
N ILE A 85 3.29 -7.71 2.16
CA ILE A 85 3.15 -6.26 2.34
C ILE A 85 2.86 -5.59 1.00
N LEU A 86 3.44 -6.12 -0.07
CA LEU A 86 3.26 -5.65 -1.45
C LEU A 86 2.16 -6.40 -2.21
N ALA A 87 1.39 -7.26 -1.53
CA ALA A 87 0.35 -8.04 -2.18
C ALA A 87 -0.82 -7.15 -2.64
N ASP A 88 -1.29 -7.39 -3.87
CA ASP A 88 -2.46 -6.70 -4.40
C ASP A 88 -3.70 -7.02 -3.56
N MET A 89 -4.42 -5.98 -3.13
CA MET A 89 -5.72 -6.15 -2.51
C MET A 89 -6.79 -6.27 -3.59
N LYS A 90 -7.42 -7.45 -3.65
CA LYS A 90 -8.57 -7.71 -4.53
C LYS A 90 -9.82 -6.98 -4.01
N PRO A 91 -10.71 -6.51 -4.90
CA PRO A 91 -12.02 -6.01 -4.52
C PRO A 91 -12.80 -7.05 -3.73
N SER A 92 -13.38 -6.63 -2.61
CA SER A 92 -14.28 -7.46 -1.79
C SER A 92 -15.75 -7.33 -2.21
N GLU A 93 -16.09 -6.25 -2.91
CA GLU A 93 -17.43 -5.94 -3.40
C GLU A 93 -17.44 -5.79 -4.91
N MET A 94 -18.62 -5.94 -5.53
CA MET A 94 -18.78 -5.73 -6.97
C MET A 94 -19.15 -4.29 -7.32
N LEU A 95 -19.51 -3.46 -6.34
CA LEU A 95 -19.93 -2.08 -6.55
C LEU A 95 -19.32 -1.18 -5.47
N TYR A 96 -18.67 -0.11 -5.93
CA TYR A 96 -18.09 0.93 -5.09
C TYR A 96 -18.62 2.30 -5.48
N ASP A 97 -18.71 3.22 -4.53
CA ASP A 97 -19.05 4.61 -4.82
C ASP A 97 -17.94 5.31 -5.59
N LYS A 98 -16.68 5.02 -5.25
CA LYS A 98 -15.51 5.67 -5.84
C LYS A 98 -14.36 4.71 -6.09
N ALA A 99 -13.69 4.87 -7.23
CA ALA A 99 -12.31 4.44 -7.43
C ALA A 99 -11.38 5.65 -7.28
N LEU A 100 -10.26 5.49 -6.58
CA LEU A 100 -9.25 6.53 -6.42
C LEU A 100 -7.97 6.16 -7.17
N ILE A 101 -7.55 7.00 -8.11
CA ILE A 101 -6.27 6.86 -8.82
C ILE A 101 -5.33 7.95 -8.32
N LEU A 102 -4.26 7.54 -7.63
CA LEU A 102 -3.21 8.47 -7.22
C LEU A 102 -2.31 8.83 -8.40
N GLY A 103 -1.70 10.02 -8.39
CA GLY A 103 -0.69 10.42 -9.36
C GLY A 103 0.59 9.59 -9.28
N ALA A 104 1.24 9.36 -10.42
CA ALA A 104 2.54 8.70 -10.55
C ALA A 104 3.28 9.19 -11.81
N THR A 105 4.43 8.59 -12.12
CA THR A 105 5.04 8.75 -13.46
C THR A 105 4.14 8.13 -14.53
N THR A 106 4.31 8.53 -15.80
CA THR A 106 3.45 8.12 -16.92
C THR A 106 3.31 6.60 -17.02
N GLY A 107 4.42 5.84 -16.93
CA GLY A 107 4.37 4.37 -16.92
C GLY A 107 3.57 3.78 -15.76
N HIS A 108 3.73 4.32 -14.56
CA HIS A 108 2.98 3.87 -13.38
C HIS A 108 1.50 4.28 -13.42
N MET A 109 1.17 5.44 -14.01
CA MET A 109 -0.21 5.82 -14.27
C MET A 109 -0.89 4.82 -15.20
N GLN A 110 -0.19 4.37 -16.25
CA GLN A 110 -0.71 3.33 -17.15
C GLN A 110 -0.98 2.03 -16.40
N LEU A 111 -0.07 1.58 -15.53
CA LEU A 111 -0.27 0.38 -14.70
C LEU A 111 -1.52 0.51 -13.81
N ARG A 112 -1.70 1.65 -13.13
CA ARG A 112 -2.88 1.91 -12.28
C ARG A 112 -4.19 1.91 -13.07
N LEU A 113 -4.18 2.51 -14.26
CA LEU A 113 -5.35 2.52 -15.15
C LEU A 113 -5.67 1.11 -15.66
N ASN A 114 -4.66 0.34 -16.06
CA ASN A 114 -4.83 -1.05 -16.49
C ASN A 114 -5.43 -1.92 -15.39
N PHE A 115 -4.95 -1.78 -14.16
CA PHE A 115 -5.49 -2.48 -13.00
C PHE A 115 -6.97 -2.16 -12.77
N LEU A 116 -7.35 -0.87 -12.82
CA LEU A 116 -8.75 -0.47 -12.70
C LEU A 116 -9.61 -1.05 -13.85
N MET A 117 -9.12 -0.99 -15.08
CA MET A 117 -9.81 -1.54 -16.25
C MET A 117 -10.01 -3.05 -16.14
N GLN A 118 -9.00 -3.77 -15.65
CA GLN A 118 -9.10 -5.21 -15.43
C GLN A 118 -10.27 -5.53 -14.49
N HIS A 119 -10.39 -4.84 -13.36
CA HIS A 119 -11.52 -5.05 -12.45
C HIS A 119 -12.87 -4.69 -13.06
N CYS A 120 -12.93 -3.66 -13.91
CA CYS A 120 -14.13 -3.37 -14.69
C CYS A 120 -14.49 -4.53 -15.64
N VAL A 121 -13.52 -5.16 -16.29
CA VAL A 121 -13.76 -6.35 -17.13
C VAL A 121 -14.23 -7.54 -16.29
N GLU A 122 -13.67 -7.71 -15.09
CA GLU A 122 -14.07 -8.75 -14.11
C GLU A 122 -15.46 -8.49 -13.48
N GLY A 123 -16.10 -7.37 -13.79
CA GLY A 123 -17.47 -7.07 -13.37
C GLY A 123 -17.59 -6.09 -12.20
N VAL A 124 -16.48 -5.66 -11.60
CA VAL A 124 -16.47 -4.63 -10.56
C VAL A 124 -16.90 -3.29 -11.17
N ARG A 125 -17.69 -2.51 -10.45
CA ARG A 125 -18.23 -1.23 -10.91
C ARG A 125 -17.94 -0.13 -9.90
N PHE A 126 -17.73 1.07 -10.43
CA PHE A 126 -17.46 2.29 -9.66
C PHE A 126 -18.43 3.37 -10.13
N HIS A 127 -19.13 4.06 -9.23
CA HIS A 127 -20.01 5.17 -9.62
C HIS A 127 -19.19 6.37 -10.12
N GLU A 128 -18.01 6.58 -9.54
CA GLU A 128 -17.11 7.67 -9.89
C GLU A 128 -15.65 7.21 -9.86
N VAL A 129 -14.83 7.73 -10.77
CA VAL A 129 -13.38 7.56 -10.77
C VAL A 129 -12.74 8.92 -10.49
N VAL A 130 -12.01 9.02 -9.37
CA VAL A 130 -11.36 10.26 -8.92
C VAL A 130 -9.85 10.13 -9.14
N CYS A 131 -9.27 11.04 -9.92
CA CYS A 131 -7.83 11.11 -10.14
C CYS A 131 -7.21 12.20 -9.24
N LEU A 132 -6.38 11.79 -8.28
CA LEU A 132 -5.57 12.69 -7.44
C LEU A 132 -4.15 12.80 -8.01
N SER A 133 -4.02 13.48 -9.14
CA SER A 133 -2.75 13.79 -9.79
C SER A 133 -2.51 15.29 -9.84
N GLY A 134 -1.25 15.70 -9.71
CA GLY A 134 -0.86 17.06 -10.04
C GLY A 134 -0.85 17.27 -11.55
N GLU A 135 -1.16 18.48 -12.00
CA GLU A 135 -0.98 18.87 -13.40
C GLU A 135 0.52 18.90 -13.73
N ARG A 136 0.94 18.06 -14.68
CA ARG A 136 2.30 18.08 -15.24
C ARG A 136 2.20 18.00 -16.76
N PRO A 137 2.88 18.89 -17.51
CA PRO A 137 2.96 18.76 -18.96
C PRO A 137 3.56 17.42 -19.34
N LEU A 138 2.97 16.75 -20.35
CA LEU A 138 3.57 15.58 -20.97
C LEU A 138 4.80 16.04 -21.77
N ASP A 139 5.97 15.56 -21.38
CA ASP A 139 7.23 15.81 -22.08
C ASP A 139 7.74 14.48 -22.62
N HIS A 140 7.74 14.35 -23.94
CA HIS A 140 8.16 13.13 -24.64
C HIS A 140 9.60 12.70 -24.30
N LYS A 141 10.45 13.61 -23.79
CA LYS A 141 11.81 13.28 -23.30
C LYS A 141 11.80 12.65 -21.90
N VAL A 142 10.80 12.98 -21.08
CA VAL A 142 10.65 12.48 -19.70
C VAL A 142 9.75 11.25 -19.68
N ASP A 143 8.73 11.18 -20.54
CA ASP A 143 7.77 10.08 -20.63
C ASP A 143 8.41 8.76 -21.09
N GLN A 144 9.57 8.82 -21.75
CA GLN A 144 10.36 7.65 -22.13
C GLN A 144 11.34 7.19 -21.05
N LEU A 145 11.53 7.96 -19.98
CA LEU A 145 12.32 7.53 -18.82
C LEU A 145 11.44 6.59 -17.99
N VAL A 146 11.36 5.34 -18.41
CA VAL A 146 10.58 4.29 -17.74
C VAL A 146 11.06 4.13 -16.30
N GLU A 147 12.34 4.37 -16.02
CA GLU A 147 12.95 4.02 -14.74
C GLU A 147 13.99 5.07 -14.34
N ARG A 148 13.59 6.03 -13.50
CA ARG A 148 14.56 6.73 -12.63
C ARG A 148 14.75 6.03 -11.29
N CYS A 149 14.01 4.94 -11.06
CA CYS A 149 14.00 4.18 -9.81
C CYS A 149 14.40 2.71 -10.05
N ASN A 150 15.24 2.42 -11.04
CA ASN A 150 15.97 1.15 -11.11
C ASN A 150 17.39 1.35 -10.60
#